data_AF-A0A1V1NVM0-F1
#
_entry.id   AF-A0A1V1NVM0-F1
#
_cell.length_a   1.000
_cell.length_b   1.000
_cell.length_c   1.000
_cell.angle_alpha   90.00
_cell.angle_beta   90.00
_cell.angle_gamma   90.00
#
_symmetry.space_group_name_H-M   'P 1'
#
loop_
_entity.id
_entity.type
_entity.pdbx_description
1 polymer ?
#
loop_
_entity_poly.entity_id
_entity_poly.type
_entity_poly.pdbx_seq_one_letter_code
_entity_poly.pdbx_strand_id
1 'polypeptide(L)'
;MTAQTAFNLTIEDSFTIEISDIEDVATASDIPIHLTVAVSENKMITLTALSSDPALLSNMNLGGSGYSGIIETLTANVEKELTLTYDQSATGHGRVTVTVLADSGDHAVTSTFFVLVSPSGSAHALRFDGNQYVNCGDDIYLDNRSFSIEFWMKRTSSGSHDFMIGHGSSGANSSLTIGFRDTNVFNFNFYSNGVATSETYTDTNWHHWAVTYESGTKERKIFRDGVLKGNDISASHYLGIGNFYIGVSDSMNFYSNDLIDELRIWNDVRTQTEIQDSMCKKIAPDESLIAYYRFDHLSGNTLIDLSGNNHHGTLNNMTDSNWILSEAALGDMSAHDYTGTAASDFSVSIAHADGDAFTAAGDSGNYSGIQIYLVNSSPNKLTPPAGYSSIDTDHYYGVYPVGELPTYSIAYNYSGNTYAGDGTDLQMAYRVNNAGDWTGMDSTHHISETSLVKSGISALSHEFTLGKNDAPTIATLFDQFTQKIQRPIQSLLQWQILIMMYSL
;
A
#
# COMPACT_ATOMS: atom_id res chain seq x y z
N MET A 1 -15.51 -27.48 74.36
CA MET A 1 -15.99 -27.67 72.98
C MET A 1 -15.18 -26.72 72.12
N THR A 2 -14.08 -27.19 71.56
CA THR A 2 -13.19 -26.39 70.70
C THR A 2 -13.52 -26.76 69.26
N ALA A 3 -14.21 -25.87 68.55
CA ALA A 3 -14.39 -26.00 67.12
C ALA A 3 -13.26 -25.21 66.44
N GLN A 4 -12.36 -25.91 65.77
CA GLN A 4 -11.35 -25.33 64.91
C GLN A 4 -11.74 -25.71 63.48
N THR A 5 -12.36 -24.81 62.75
CA THR A 5 -12.58 -24.96 61.30
C THR A 5 -11.33 -24.48 60.59
N ALA A 6 -10.51 -25.43 60.11
CA ALA A 6 -9.52 -25.15 59.09
C ALA A 6 -10.24 -25.08 57.74
N PHE A 7 -10.22 -23.91 57.11
CA PHE A 7 -10.54 -23.76 55.69
C PHE A 7 -9.26 -24.07 54.91
N ASN A 8 -9.23 -25.19 54.19
CA ASN A 8 -8.22 -25.41 53.16
C ASN A 8 -8.67 -24.63 51.92
N LEU A 9 -8.01 -23.51 51.64
CA LEU A 9 -8.06 -22.87 50.34
C LEU A 9 -7.04 -23.60 49.45
N THR A 10 -7.52 -24.48 48.57
CA THR A 10 -6.70 -24.97 47.46
C THR A 10 -6.77 -23.89 46.38
N ILE A 11 -5.74 -23.06 46.27
CA ILE A 11 -5.50 -22.31 45.04
C ILE A 11 -4.87 -23.36 44.11
N GLU A 12 -5.65 -23.91 43.19
CA GLU A 12 -5.06 -24.57 42.04
C GLU A 12 -4.50 -23.43 41.17
N ASP A 13 -3.17 -23.24 41.23
CA ASP A 13 -2.47 -22.45 40.22
C ASP A 13 -2.68 -23.21 38.90
N SER A 14 -3.65 -22.78 38.10
CA SER A 14 -3.86 -23.34 36.77
C SER A 14 -2.74 -22.83 35.89
N PHE A 15 -1.97 -23.73 35.28
CA PHE A 15 -0.97 -23.39 34.28
C PHE A 15 -1.59 -22.50 33.17
N THR A 16 -0.95 -21.38 32.85
CA THR A 16 -1.38 -20.46 31.79
C THR A 16 -0.28 -20.31 30.74
N ILE A 17 -0.72 -20.06 29.51
CA ILE A 17 0.11 -19.61 28.39
C ILE A 17 -0.48 -18.28 27.92
N GLU A 18 0.37 -17.30 27.68
CA GLU A 18 -0.01 -16.00 27.14
C GLU A 18 0.78 -15.76 25.85
N ILE A 19 0.08 -15.35 24.79
CA ILE A 19 0.67 -14.85 23.54
C ILE A 19 0.28 -13.38 23.48
N SER A 20 1.22 -12.49 23.16
CA SER A 20 0.90 -11.07 22.97
C SER A 20 -0.16 -10.88 21.89
N ASP A 21 -0.92 -9.79 22.00
CA ASP A 21 -1.75 -9.34 20.88
C ASP A 21 -0.83 -8.99 19.69
N ILE A 22 -1.26 -9.40 18.49
CA ILE A 22 -0.54 -9.14 17.24
C ILE A 22 -1.44 -8.25 16.40
N GLU A 23 -0.93 -7.10 15.97
CA GLU A 23 -1.67 -6.20 15.10
C GLU A 23 -1.88 -6.82 13.73
N ASP A 24 -3.05 -6.54 13.15
CA ASP A 24 -3.37 -6.95 11.80
C ASP A 24 -2.51 -6.20 10.76
N VAL A 25 -2.07 -6.92 9.73
CA VAL A 25 -1.11 -6.41 8.76
C VAL A 25 -1.81 -5.91 7.50
N ALA A 26 -1.76 -4.59 7.31
CA ALA A 26 -2.37 -3.89 6.19
C ALA A 26 -1.78 -4.28 4.83
N THR A 27 -0.48 -4.54 4.75
CA THR A 27 0.15 -5.02 3.52
C THR A 27 1.22 -6.03 3.87
N ALA A 28 1.11 -7.23 3.30
CA ALA A 28 2.21 -8.18 3.33
C ALA A 28 3.48 -7.53 2.76
N SER A 29 4.52 -7.51 3.57
CA SER A 29 5.83 -6.97 3.22
C SER A 29 6.90 -7.91 3.78
N ASP A 30 8.15 -7.61 3.46
CA ASP A 30 9.30 -8.35 3.97
C ASP A 30 9.64 -7.97 5.43
N ILE A 31 8.85 -7.07 6.03
CA ILE A 31 8.99 -6.68 7.44
C ILE A 31 8.54 -7.84 8.34
N PRO A 32 9.41 -8.35 9.24
CA PRO A 32 9.04 -9.42 10.16
C PRO A 32 7.99 -8.99 11.18
N ILE A 33 7.14 -9.94 11.59
CA ILE A 33 6.17 -9.73 12.68
C ILE A 33 6.81 -10.14 14.00
N HIS A 34 6.68 -9.29 15.02
CA HIS A 34 7.17 -9.54 16.37
C HIS A 34 6.02 -9.94 17.30
N LEU A 35 6.24 -10.93 18.16
CA LEU A 35 5.30 -11.34 19.20
C LEU A 35 6.02 -11.90 20.43
N THR A 36 5.37 -11.90 21.58
CA THR A 36 5.88 -12.51 22.81
C THR A 36 5.04 -13.70 23.25
N VAL A 37 5.69 -14.64 23.92
CA VAL A 37 5.03 -15.76 24.60
C VAL A 37 5.55 -15.88 26.04
N ALA A 38 4.64 -16.06 26.99
CA ALA A 38 4.95 -16.31 28.39
C ALA A 38 4.14 -17.48 28.95
N VAL A 39 4.63 -18.07 30.04
CA VAL A 39 3.99 -19.19 30.74
C VAL A 39 4.04 -18.96 32.25
N SER A 40 3.04 -19.42 33.01
CA SER A 40 3.04 -19.24 34.47
C SER A 40 4.02 -20.17 35.20
N GLU A 41 4.44 -21.27 34.57
CA GLU A 41 5.40 -22.24 35.11
C GLU A 41 6.41 -22.68 34.05
N ASN A 42 7.61 -23.11 34.48
CA ASN A 42 8.65 -23.60 33.57
C ASN A 42 8.12 -24.80 32.76
N LYS A 43 7.96 -24.65 31.45
CA LYS A 43 7.36 -25.68 30.62
C LYS A 43 7.88 -25.67 29.19
N MET A 44 7.88 -26.85 28.60
CA MET A 44 8.14 -27.00 27.17
C MET A 44 6.87 -26.69 26.40
N ILE A 45 6.97 -25.78 25.43
CA ILE A 45 5.87 -25.35 24.57
C ILE A 45 6.23 -25.62 23.12
N THR A 46 5.29 -26.21 22.38
CA THR A 46 5.33 -26.28 20.92
C THR A 46 4.62 -25.04 20.39
N LEU A 47 5.33 -24.24 19.62
CA LEU A 47 4.82 -23.04 18.97
C LEU A 47 4.65 -23.32 17.49
N THR A 48 3.50 -23.00 16.90
CA THR A 48 3.22 -23.20 15.47
C THR A 48 2.52 -21.97 14.90
N ALA A 49 2.92 -21.52 13.71
CA ALA A 49 2.22 -20.52 12.91
C ALA A 49 1.59 -21.18 11.67
N LEU A 50 0.32 -20.91 11.42
CA LEU A 50 -0.44 -21.50 10.31
C LEU A 50 -1.12 -20.41 9.49
N SER A 51 -1.00 -20.52 8.17
CA SER A 51 -1.72 -19.67 7.21
C SER A 51 -3.03 -20.35 6.79
N SER A 52 -4.14 -19.60 6.76
CA SER A 52 -5.42 -20.08 6.24
C SER A 52 -5.41 -20.27 4.72
N ASP A 53 -4.50 -19.62 4.01
CA ASP A 53 -4.31 -19.75 2.56
C ASP A 53 -2.81 -19.76 2.19
N PRO A 54 -2.19 -20.95 2.19
CA PRO A 54 -0.79 -21.11 1.81
C PRO A 54 -0.46 -20.74 0.36
N ALA A 55 -1.45 -20.53 -0.52
CA ALA A 55 -1.19 -20.06 -1.88
C ALA A 55 -0.96 -18.54 -1.95
N LEU A 56 -1.50 -17.79 -0.99
CA LEU A 56 -1.29 -16.34 -0.85
C LEU A 56 -0.14 -16.01 0.11
N LEU A 57 -0.03 -16.75 1.21
CA LEU A 57 0.97 -16.52 2.27
C LEU A 57 1.59 -17.85 2.71
N SER A 58 2.84 -18.08 2.33
CA SER A 58 3.54 -19.36 2.47
C SER A 58 4.80 -19.24 3.34
N ASN A 59 5.50 -20.36 3.55
CA ASN A 59 6.80 -20.40 4.23
C ASN A 59 6.83 -19.70 5.61
N MET A 60 5.71 -19.79 6.36
CA MET A 60 5.64 -19.30 7.74
C MET A 60 6.81 -19.87 8.55
N ASN A 61 7.59 -19.01 9.18
CA ASN A 61 8.79 -19.39 9.93
C ASN A 61 8.85 -18.64 11.25
N LEU A 62 8.84 -19.39 12.35
CA LEU A 62 9.01 -18.87 13.70
C LEU A 62 10.46 -19.00 14.14
N GLY A 63 11.08 -17.89 14.52
CA GLY A 63 12.40 -17.85 15.18
C GLY A 63 13.58 -18.30 14.30
N GLY A 64 13.45 -18.23 12.97
CA GLY A 64 14.52 -18.61 12.04
C GLY A 64 14.78 -20.11 11.93
N SER A 65 13.88 -20.95 12.43
CA SER A 65 13.98 -22.41 12.41
C SER A 65 13.86 -23.02 11.01
N GLY A 66 13.31 -22.26 10.05
CA GLY A 66 13.01 -22.74 8.69
C GLY A 66 11.75 -23.60 8.64
N TYR A 67 11.01 -23.69 9.75
CA TYR A 67 9.77 -24.45 9.88
C TYR A 67 8.67 -23.56 10.47
N SER A 68 7.43 -23.94 10.20
CA SER A 68 6.25 -23.28 10.77
C SER A 68 6.07 -23.51 12.26
N GLY A 69 6.98 -24.23 12.93
CA GLY A 69 6.93 -24.42 14.37
C GLY A 69 8.27 -24.73 15.02
N ILE A 70 8.36 -24.39 16.30
CA ILE A 70 9.53 -24.58 17.17
C ILE A 70 9.10 -25.20 18.50
N ILE A 71 10.03 -25.88 19.16
CA ILE A 71 9.83 -26.40 20.52
C ILE A 71 10.79 -25.62 21.43
N GLU A 72 10.24 -24.92 22.40
CA GLU A 72 10.98 -24.07 23.32
C GLU A 72 10.73 -24.47 24.77
N THR A 73 11.75 -24.35 25.62
CA THR A 73 11.56 -24.44 27.07
C THR A 73 11.46 -23.03 27.61
N LEU A 74 10.26 -22.62 28.00
CA LEU A 74 9.98 -21.29 28.51
C LEU A 74 10.17 -21.25 30.03
N THR A 75 10.66 -20.11 30.52
CA THR A 75 10.83 -19.84 31.96
C THR A 75 9.59 -19.15 32.49
N ALA A 76 9.12 -19.58 33.65
CA ALA A 76 7.96 -19.03 34.33
C ALA A 76 8.03 -17.50 34.43
N ASN A 77 6.98 -16.83 33.97
CA ASN A 77 6.79 -15.38 34.03
C ASN A 77 7.91 -14.58 33.34
N VAL A 78 8.54 -15.15 32.32
CA VAL A 78 9.52 -14.47 31.46
C VAL A 78 8.99 -14.49 30.02
N GLU A 79 8.78 -13.30 29.47
CA GLU A 79 8.40 -13.14 28.07
C GLU A 79 9.54 -13.54 27.14
N LYS A 80 9.22 -14.33 26.12
CA LYS A 80 10.11 -14.70 25.04
C LYS A 80 9.67 -13.99 23.76
N GLU A 81 10.51 -13.09 23.28
CA GLU A 81 10.39 -12.50 21.94
C GLU A 81 10.59 -13.54 20.85
N LEU A 82 9.70 -13.51 19.86
CA LEU A 82 9.73 -14.33 18.66
C LEU A 82 9.54 -13.44 17.44
N THR A 83 10.12 -13.88 16.34
CA THR A 83 9.98 -13.24 15.03
C THR A 83 9.34 -14.22 14.07
N LEU A 84 8.31 -13.76 13.39
CA LEU A 84 7.57 -14.49 12.37
C LEU A 84 7.86 -13.87 11.00
N THR A 85 8.35 -14.69 10.08
CA THR A 85 8.52 -14.32 8.66
C THR A 85 7.67 -15.22 7.77
N TYR A 86 7.39 -14.76 6.55
CA TYR A 86 6.58 -15.46 5.56
C TYR A 86 6.95 -15.00 4.15
N ASP A 87 6.54 -15.77 3.15
CA ASP A 87 6.64 -15.38 1.74
C ASP A 87 5.24 -15.08 1.18
N GLN A 88 5.08 -13.90 0.59
CA GLN A 88 3.84 -13.51 -0.07
C GLN A 88 3.82 -13.86 -1.56
N SER A 89 2.62 -14.11 -2.09
CA SER A 89 2.42 -14.27 -3.54
C SER A 89 2.50 -12.93 -4.27
N ALA A 90 3.45 -12.79 -5.19
CA ALA A 90 3.65 -11.56 -5.98
C ALA A 90 2.45 -11.18 -6.88
N THR A 91 1.56 -12.14 -7.15
CA THR A 91 0.35 -11.97 -7.98
C THR A 91 -0.93 -12.21 -7.19
N GLY A 92 -0.81 -12.54 -5.91
CA GLY A 92 -1.93 -12.88 -5.05
C GLY A 92 -2.65 -11.63 -4.56
N HIS A 93 -3.95 -11.77 -4.32
CA HIS A 93 -4.73 -10.75 -3.66
C HIS A 93 -5.77 -11.38 -2.74
N GLY A 94 -5.79 -10.97 -1.48
CA GLY A 94 -6.78 -11.47 -0.52
C GLY A 94 -6.41 -11.23 0.94
N ARG A 95 -7.29 -11.70 1.83
CA ARG A 95 -7.09 -11.67 3.28
C ARG A 95 -6.74 -13.06 3.77
N VAL A 96 -5.60 -13.20 4.42
CA VAL A 96 -5.14 -14.46 5.03
C VAL A 96 -5.21 -14.34 6.55
N THR A 97 -5.88 -15.27 7.22
CA THR A 97 -5.80 -15.40 8.68
C THR A 97 -4.57 -16.22 9.04
N VAL A 98 -3.74 -15.67 9.93
CA VAL A 98 -2.61 -16.38 10.53
C VAL A 98 -2.98 -16.78 11.95
N THR A 99 -2.80 -18.06 12.27
CA THR A 99 -3.01 -18.60 13.62
C THR A 99 -1.67 -18.97 14.23
N VAL A 100 -1.33 -18.33 15.35
CA VAL A 100 -0.21 -18.75 16.21
C VAL A 100 -0.78 -19.61 17.33
N LEU A 101 -0.31 -20.85 17.43
CA LEU A 101 -0.68 -21.84 18.44
C LEU A 101 0.51 -22.07 19.38
N ALA A 102 0.26 -21.97 20.68
CA ALA A 102 1.17 -22.39 21.74
C ALA A 102 0.55 -23.57 22.49
N ASP A 103 1.23 -24.73 22.47
CA ASP A 103 0.72 -26.00 22.99
C ASP A 103 1.73 -26.67 23.93
N SER A 104 1.35 -26.90 25.19
CA SER A 104 2.13 -27.62 26.20
C SER A 104 1.80 -29.13 26.28
N GLY A 105 0.93 -29.62 25.40
CA GLY A 105 0.38 -30.98 25.35
C GLY A 105 -0.87 -31.18 26.22
N ASP A 106 -1.01 -30.41 27.29
CA ASP A 106 -2.17 -30.42 28.20
C ASP A 106 -2.95 -29.10 28.23
N HIS A 107 -2.37 -28.01 27.73
CA HIS A 107 -2.98 -26.69 27.58
C HIS A 107 -2.55 -26.11 26.24
N ALA A 108 -3.49 -25.46 25.54
CA ALA A 108 -3.23 -24.83 24.26
C ALA A 108 -3.93 -23.47 24.19
N VAL A 109 -3.22 -22.48 23.66
CA VAL A 109 -3.73 -21.12 23.43
C VAL A 109 -3.41 -20.71 21.99
N THR A 110 -4.35 -20.02 21.37
CA THR A 110 -4.19 -19.49 20.01
C THR A 110 -4.31 -17.98 20.03
N SER A 111 -3.48 -17.31 19.25
CA SER A 111 -3.66 -15.92 18.83
C SER A 111 -3.85 -15.90 17.31
N THR A 112 -4.71 -15.01 16.82
CA THR A 112 -4.99 -14.86 15.40
C THR A 112 -4.94 -13.41 14.99
N PHE A 113 -4.36 -13.15 13.84
CA PHE A 113 -4.37 -11.87 13.15
C PHE A 113 -4.52 -12.14 11.65
N PHE A 114 -4.78 -11.12 10.85
CA PHE A 114 -4.80 -11.25 9.40
C PHE A 114 -3.65 -10.50 8.72
N VAL A 115 -3.33 -10.96 7.53
CA VAL A 115 -2.40 -10.31 6.61
C VAL A 115 -3.12 -10.11 5.28
N LEU A 116 -3.14 -8.86 4.79
CA LEU A 116 -3.65 -8.57 3.46
C LEU A 116 -2.52 -8.70 2.43
N VAL A 117 -2.70 -9.62 1.49
CA VAL A 117 -1.78 -9.86 0.39
C VAL A 117 -2.26 -9.09 -0.83
N SER A 118 -1.36 -8.40 -1.51
CA SER A 118 -1.57 -7.69 -2.76
C SER A 118 -0.27 -7.68 -3.57
N PRO A 119 -0.32 -7.51 -4.90
CA PRO A 119 0.87 -7.20 -5.68
C PRO A 119 1.57 -5.92 -5.17
N SER A 120 2.85 -5.74 -5.54
CA SER A 120 3.63 -4.61 -5.03
C SER A 120 3.19 -3.24 -5.58
N GLY A 121 3.54 -2.20 -4.84
CA GLY A 121 3.19 -0.81 -5.13
C GLY A 121 1.71 -0.50 -4.97
N SER A 122 1.18 0.44 -5.76
CA SER A 122 -0.27 0.67 -5.84
C SER A 122 -1.04 -0.47 -6.52
N ALA A 123 -0.33 -1.52 -7.00
CA ALA A 123 -0.90 -2.69 -7.65
C ALA A 123 -1.91 -2.35 -8.78
N HIS A 124 -3.19 -2.69 -8.64
CA HIS A 124 -4.16 -2.58 -9.75
C HIS A 124 -5.38 -1.74 -9.38
N ALA A 125 -6.00 -1.19 -10.42
CA ALA A 125 -7.26 -0.48 -10.38
C ALA A 125 -8.25 -1.16 -11.33
N LEU A 126 -9.54 -0.87 -11.15
CA LEU A 126 -10.59 -1.37 -12.03
C LEU A 126 -11.06 -0.27 -12.98
N ARG A 127 -11.05 -0.56 -14.27
CA ARG A 127 -11.49 0.33 -15.34
C ARG A 127 -12.90 -0.03 -15.83
N PHE A 128 -13.76 0.97 -15.92
CA PHE A 128 -15.07 0.90 -16.57
C PHE A 128 -15.03 1.57 -17.95
N ASP A 129 -15.83 1.06 -18.91
CA ASP A 129 -15.92 1.54 -20.28
C ASP A 129 -17.36 1.90 -20.74
N GLY A 130 -18.29 2.08 -19.79
CA GLY A 130 -19.64 2.59 -20.04
C GLY A 130 -20.76 1.57 -20.13
N ASN A 131 -20.52 0.28 -19.87
CA ASN A 131 -21.59 -0.73 -19.70
C ASN A 131 -21.32 -1.78 -18.60
N GLN A 132 -20.19 -1.64 -17.91
CA GLN A 132 -19.75 -2.53 -16.85
C GLN A 132 -20.14 -2.01 -15.49
N TYR A 133 -20.26 -2.91 -14.52
CA TYR A 133 -20.51 -2.57 -13.13
C TYR A 133 -20.12 -3.74 -12.22
N VAL A 134 -19.89 -3.43 -10.95
CA VAL A 134 -19.80 -4.44 -9.89
C VAL A 134 -21.07 -4.38 -9.06
N ASN A 135 -21.65 -5.54 -8.77
CA ASN A 135 -22.76 -5.67 -7.83
C ASN A 135 -22.26 -6.31 -6.53
N CYS A 136 -22.30 -5.55 -5.43
CA CYS A 136 -21.86 -6.00 -4.11
C CYS A 136 -22.99 -6.59 -3.25
N GLY A 137 -24.18 -6.80 -3.84
CA GLY A 137 -25.36 -7.31 -3.14
C GLY A 137 -26.08 -6.25 -2.31
N ASP A 138 -27.06 -6.68 -1.53
CA ASP A 138 -27.97 -5.84 -0.74
C ASP A 138 -27.71 -5.87 0.78
N ASP A 139 -26.57 -6.44 1.19
CA ASP A 139 -26.16 -6.59 2.60
C ASP A 139 -25.32 -5.41 3.14
N ILE A 140 -25.17 -4.33 2.37
CA ILE A 140 -24.52 -3.09 2.82
C ILE A 140 -25.60 -2.13 3.35
N TYR A 141 -25.77 -2.08 4.66
CA TYR A 141 -26.86 -1.34 5.32
C TYR A 141 -26.46 0.09 5.68
N LEU A 142 -26.92 1.07 4.90
CA LEU A 142 -26.65 2.50 5.10
C LEU A 142 -27.89 3.32 5.51
N ASP A 143 -29.09 2.72 5.49
CA ASP A 143 -30.34 3.40 5.81
C ASP A 143 -30.37 3.87 7.27
N ASN A 144 -30.77 5.13 7.47
CA ASN A 144 -30.90 5.76 8.78
C ASN A 144 -29.65 5.63 9.68
N ARG A 145 -28.46 5.57 9.08
CA ARG A 145 -27.16 5.42 9.74
C ARG A 145 -26.19 6.52 9.30
N SER A 146 -25.23 6.82 10.15
CA SER A 146 -24.06 7.59 9.75
C SER A 146 -23.12 6.70 8.95
N PHE A 147 -22.43 7.26 7.97
CA PHE A 147 -21.46 6.52 7.15
C PHE A 147 -20.48 7.45 6.45
N SER A 148 -19.38 6.86 5.99
CA SER A 148 -18.45 7.50 5.05
C SER A 148 -18.12 6.55 3.91
N ILE A 149 -17.93 7.10 2.71
CA ILE A 149 -17.48 6.35 1.53
C ILE A 149 -16.32 7.12 0.93
N GLU A 150 -15.19 6.46 0.71
CA GLU A 150 -14.01 7.06 0.11
C GLU A 150 -13.36 6.13 -0.91
N PHE A 151 -12.77 6.71 -1.95
CA PHE A 151 -12.11 5.98 -3.03
C PHE A 151 -11.21 6.92 -3.84
N TRP A 152 -10.21 6.35 -4.50
CA TRP A 152 -9.52 7.01 -5.59
C TRP A 152 -10.33 6.86 -6.88
N MET A 153 -10.39 7.92 -7.67
CA MET A 153 -11.03 7.92 -8.97
C MET A 153 -10.19 8.68 -9.98
N LYS A 154 -10.10 8.15 -11.21
CA LYS A 154 -9.53 8.86 -12.36
C LYS A 154 -10.53 8.86 -13.50
N ARG A 155 -10.94 10.06 -13.89
CA ARG A 155 -11.85 10.25 -15.03
C ARG A 155 -11.13 9.97 -16.34
N THR A 156 -11.83 9.44 -17.35
CA THR A 156 -11.29 9.38 -18.71
C THR A 156 -11.71 10.56 -19.59
N SER A 157 -12.79 11.24 -19.21
CA SER A 157 -13.27 12.44 -19.89
C SER A 157 -14.04 13.37 -18.95
N SER A 158 -14.28 14.61 -19.39
CA SER A 158 -15.15 15.56 -18.70
C SER A 158 -16.43 15.80 -19.51
N GLY A 159 -17.49 16.29 -18.87
CA GLY A 159 -18.75 16.61 -19.53
C GLY A 159 -19.76 15.45 -19.61
N SER A 160 -19.56 14.36 -18.87
CA SER A 160 -20.44 13.18 -18.82
C SER A 160 -21.00 12.91 -17.41
N HIS A 161 -22.08 12.12 -17.36
CA HIS A 161 -22.57 11.53 -16.11
C HIS A 161 -21.74 10.31 -15.75
N ASP A 162 -20.84 10.46 -14.79
CA ASP A 162 -19.93 9.40 -14.35
C ASP A 162 -20.20 9.07 -12.88
N PHE A 163 -21.29 8.33 -12.61
CA PHE A 163 -21.60 7.89 -11.26
C PHE A 163 -20.80 6.64 -10.92
N MET A 164 -19.90 6.76 -9.94
CA MET A 164 -19.05 5.67 -9.51
C MET A 164 -19.75 4.77 -8.48
N ILE A 165 -20.59 5.33 -7.62
CA ILE A 165 -21.34 4.56 -6.61
C ILE A 165 -22.83 4.76 -6.79
N GLY A 166 -23.57 3.65 -6.76
CA GLY A 166 -25.03 3.60 -6.73
C GLY A 166 -25.50 2.71 -5.57
N HIS A 167 -26.49 3.12 -4.80
CA HIS A 167 -27.06 2.26 -3.76
C HIS A 167 -28.55 2.54 -3.52
N GLY A 168 -29.29 1.47 -3.23
CA GLY A 168 -30.70 1.53 -2.89
C GLY A 168 -31.63 1.43 -4.11
N SER A 169 -32.73 2.16 -4.10
CA SER A 169 -33.75 2.11 -5.15
C SER A 169 -34.20 3.50 -5.59
N SER A 170 -34.61 3.60 -6.86
CA SER A 170 -35.08 4.86 -7.45
C SER A 170 -36.27 5.44 -6.69
N GLY A 171 -36.00 6.42 -5.83
CA GLY A 171 -37.00 7.10 -5.02
C GLY A 171 -36.39 8.17 -4.13
N ALA A 172 -37.20 9.15 -3.73
CA ALA A 172 -36.75 10.26 -2.89
C ALA A 172 -36.14 9.74 -1.57
N ASN A 173 -34.86 10.06 -1.36
CA ASN A 173 -34.06 9.62 -0.21
C ASN A 173 -33.80 8.11 -0.09
N SER A 174 -34.23 7.31 -1.07
CA SER A 174 -33.96 5.86 -1.13
C SER A 174 -32.90 5.47 -2.16
N SER A 175 -32.49 6.42 -3.00
CA SER A 175 -31.43 6.29 -4.00
C SER A 175 -30.21 7.07 -3.54
N LEU A 176 -29.04 6.44 -3.54
CA LEU A 176 -27.75 7.09 -3.33
C LEU A 176 -26.96 7.06 -4.63
N THR A 177 -26.48 8.22 -5.07
CA THR A 177 -25.52 8.32 -6.19
C THR A 177 -24.34 9.22 -5.81
N ILE A 178 -23.13 8.72 -6.07
CA ILE A 178 -21.86 9.44 -5.86
C ILE A 178 -21.05 9.42 -7.15
N GLY A 179 -20.56 10.58 -7.58
CA GLY A 179 -19.76 10.72 -8.80
C GLY A 179 -20.00 12.06 -9.50
N PHE A 180 -19.70 12.14 -10.79
CA PHE A 180 -19.77 13.39 -11.55
C PHE A 180 -21.07 13.56 -12.33
N ARG A 181 -21.54 14.80 -12.41
CA ARG A 181 -22.52 15.22 -13.43
C ARG A 181 -21.82 15.68 -14.71
N ASP A 182 -22.58 15.76 -15.78
CA ASP A 182 -22.21 16.36 -17.07
C ASP A 182 -21.74 17.83 -16.96
N THR A 183 -22.07 18.50 -15.87
CA THR A 183 -21.59 19.84 -15.51
C THR A 183 -20.25 19.85 -14.78
N ASN A 184 -19.59 18.69 -14.62
CA ASN A 184 -18.28 18.52 -13.97
C ASN A 184 -18.22 18.85 -12.47
N VAL A 185 -19.37 18.93 -11.80
CA VAL A 185 -19.42 18.94 -10.33
C VAL A 185 -19.48 17.51 -9.81
N PHE A 186 -18.78 17.24 -8.71
CA PHE A 186 -18.89 15.97 -7.99
C PHE A 186 -20.08 16.05 -7.03
N ASN A 187 -20.91 15.02 -7.00
CA ASN A 187 -22.16 15.00 -6.24
C ASN A 187 -22.23 13.88 -5.22
N PHE A 188 -23.00 14.13 -4.17
CA PHE A 188 -23.44 13.17 -3.17
C PHE A 188 -24.95 13.33 -2.98
N ASN A 189 -25.73 12.48 -3.66
CA ASN A 189 -27.18 12.68 -3.79
C ASN A 189 -27.98 11.55 -3.17
N PHE A 190 -29.03 11.92 -2.44
CA PHE A 190 -30.13 11.05 -2.04
C PHE A 190 -31.32 11.26 -3.00
N TYR A 191 -31.18 10.84 -4.26
CA TYR A 191 -32.07 11.19 -5.39
C TYR A 191 -32.03 12.70 -5.73
N SER A 192 -33.12 13.44 -5.50
CA SER A 192 -33.21 14.90 -5.74
C SER A 192 -32.77 15.75 -4.54
N ASN A 193 -32.43 15.12 -3.42
CA ASN A 193 -31.90 15.75 -2.22
C ASN A 193 -30.39 15.51 -2.16
N GLY A 194 -29.57 16.45 -2.62
CA GLY A 194 -28.14 16.24 -2.80
C GLY A 194 -27.30 17.46 -2.50
N VAL A 195 -26.01 17.23 -2.28
CA VAL A 195 -24.98 18.26 -2.22
C VAL A 195 -23.99 18.00 -3.36
N ALA A 196 -23.39 19.07 -3.88
CA ALA A 196 -22.35 18.99 -4.87
C ALA A 196 -21.18 19.89 -4.48
N THR A 197 -20.03 19.68 -5.12
CA THR A 197 -18.90 20.60 -5.01
C THR A 197 -19.27 22.00 -5.52
N SER A 198 -18.67 23.03 -4.92
CA SER A 198 -18.84 24.42 -5.38
C SER A 198 -18.08 24.73 -6.67
N GLU A 199 -17.03 23.94 -6.94
CA GLU A 199 -16.17 24.03 -8.11
C GLU A 199 -16.48 22.91 -9.11
N THR A 200 -16.10 23.15 -10.37
CA THR A 200 -16.11 22.15 -11.44
C THR A 200 -14.71 21.58 -11.66
N TYR A 201 -14.60 20.27 -11.87
CA TYR A 201 -13.33 19.59 -12.09
C TYR A 201 -13.30 18.96 -13.48
N THR A 202 -12.44 19.49 -14.35
CA THR A 202 -12.27 19.03 -15.72
C THR A 202 -10.99 18.24 -15.94
N ASP A 203 -10.11 18.19 -14.93
CA ASP A 203 -8.93 17.35 -14.99
C ASP A 203 -9.30 15.86 -14.93
N THR A 204 -8.40 15.03 -15.44
CA THR A 204 -8.58 13.58 -15.57
C THR A 204 -7.45 12.84 -14.85
N ASN A 205 -6.91 13.44 -13.78
CA ASN A 205 -5.90 12.81 -12.95
C ASN A 205 -6.57 11.98 -11.85
N TRP A 206 -5.77 11.16 -11.17
CA TRP A 206 -6.21 10.48 -9.95
C TRP A 206 -6.45 11.49 -8.84
N HIS A 207 -7.64 11.43 -8.26
CA HIS A 207 -8.03 12.21 -7.09
C HIS A 207 -8.70 11.31 -6.07
N HIS A 208 -8.40 11.56 -4.80
CA HIS A 208 -9.11 10.91 -3.72
C HIS A 208 -10.41 11.65 -3.44
N TRP A 209 -11.53 10.93 -3.46
CA TRP A 209 -12.85 11.47 -3.14
C TRP A 209 -13.39 10.78 -1.91
N ALA A 210 -13.91 11.57 -0.98
CA ALA A 210 -14.61 11.06 0.18
C ALA A 210 -15.92 11.80 0.40
N VAL A 211 -16.94 11.09 0.86
CA VAL A 211 -18.19 11.66 1.33
C VAL A 211 -18.51 11.16 2.72
N THR A 212 -19.08 12.01 3.55
CA THR A 212 -19.46 11.65 4.93
C THR A 212 -20.89 12.10 5.17
N TYR A 213 -21.64 11.31 5.92
CA TYR A 213 -23.01 11.64 6.33
C TYR A 213 -23.21 11.32 7.80
N GLU A 214 -23.58 12.33 8.59
CA GLU A 214 -23.93 12.19 9.99
C GLU A 214 -25.45 12.15 10.14
N SER A 215 -26.01 10.98 10.45
CA SER A 215 -27.45 10.77 10.49
C SER A 215 -28.18 11.60 11.56
N GLY A 216 -27.55 11.85 12.71
CA GLY A 216 -28.13 12.62 13.80
C GLY A 216 -28.34 14.10 13.45
N THR A 217 -27.41 14.70 12.72
CA THR A 217 -27.49 16.10 12.28
C THR A 217 -28.01 16.26 10.86
N LYS A 218 -28.00 15.18 10.06
CA LYS A 218 -28.17 15.16 8.59
C LYS A 218 -27.07 15.91 7.83
N GLU A 219 -25.93 16.17 8.46
CA GLU A 219 -24.81 16.85 7.80
C GLU A 219 -24.19 15.94 6.75
N ARG A 220 -23.96 16.48 5.55
CA ARG A 220 -23.19 15.83 4.49
C ARG A 220 -21.96 16.65 4.15
N LYS A 221 -20.86 15.97 3.84
CA LYS A 221 -19.62 16.59 3.35
C LYS A 221 -19.08 15.83 2.15
N ILE A 222 -18.41 16.56 1.27
CA ILE A 222 -17.63 16.06 0.13
C ILE A 222 -16.21 16.57 0.30
N PHE A 223 -15.24 15.68 0.21
CA PHE A 223 -13.81 15.99 0.23
C PHE A 223 -13.16 15.56 -1.09
N ARG A 224 -12.18 16.35 -1.54
CA ARG A 224 -11.26 16.00 -2.62
C ARG A 224 -9.85 16.14 -2.08
N ASP A 225 -9.03 15.10 -2.21
CA ASP A 225 -7.62 15.05 -1.79
C ASP A 225 -7.43 15.46 -0.31
N GLY A 226 -8.40 15.10 0.54
CA GLY A 226 -8.41 15.44 1.96
C GLY A 226 -8.84 16.87 2.29
N VAL A 227 -9.39 17.63 1.34
CA VAL A 227 -9.86 19.01 1.52
C VAL A 227 -11.38 19.08 1.33
N LEU A 228 -12.10 19.77 2.22
CA LEU A 228 -13.55 19.96 2.12
C LEU A 228 -13.91 20.80 0.87
N LYS A 229 -14.82 20.29 0.03
CA LYS A 229 -15.24 20.92 -1.24
C LYS A 229 -16.74 21.18 -1.37
N GLY A 230 -17.55 20.60 -0.50
CA GLY A 230 -18.98 20.86 -0.41
C GLY A 230 -19.56 20.30 0.87
N ASN A 231 -20.58 20.96 1.42
CA ASN A 231 -21.31 20.48 2.58
C ASN A 231 -22.72 21.08 2.64
N ASP A 232 -23.64 20.37 3.29
CA ASP A 232 -24.97 20.86 3.61
C ASP A 232 -25.59 20.11 4.79
N ILE A 233 -26.84 20.48 5.12
CA ILE A 233 -27.73 19.69 5.97
C ILE A 233 -28.83 19.14 5.06
N SER A 234 -28.91 17.82 4.91
CA SER A 234 -29.91 17.21 4.03
C SER A 234 -31.33 17.48 4.53
N ALA A 235 -32.28 17.61 3.59
CA ALA A 235 -33.68 17.88 3.93
C ALA A 235 -34.35 16.71 4.67
N SER A 236 -33.89 15.48 4.42
CA SER A 236 -34.39 14.23 4.98
C SER A 236 -33.27 13.21 5.16
N HIS A 237 -33.49 12.24 6.04
CA HIS A 237 -32.57 11.12 6.23
C HIS A 237 -32.45 10.26 4.98
N TYR A 238 -31.28 9.65 4.78
CA TYR A 238 -31.14 8.55 3.82
C TYR A 238 -31.87 7.31 4.33
N LEU A 239 -32.68 6.68 3.46
CA LEU A 239 -33.54 5.54 3.75
C LEU A 239 -33.39 4.43 2.68
N GLY A 240 -32.29 4.45 1.93
CA GLY A 240 -32.09 3.53 0.83
C GLY A 240 -31.70 2.15 1.30
N ILE A 241 -32.44 1.16 0.79
CA ILE A 241 -32.18 -0.27 0.95
C ILE A 241 -32.11 -0.89 -0.45
N GLY A 242 -31.27 -1.92 -0.63
CA GLY A 242 -31.11 -2.63 -1.89
C GLY A 242 -29.65 -2.78 -2.27
N ASN A 243 -29.40 -3.11 -3.54
CA ASN A 243 -28.05 -3.41 -3.98
C ASN A 243 -27.12 -2.21 -3.89
N PHE A 244 -25.86 -2.49 -3.56
CA PHE A 244 -24.74 -1.58 -3.70
C PHE A 244 -24.00 -1.86 -5.01
N TYR A 245 -23.80 -0.83 -5.81
CA TYR A 245 -23.19 -0.89 -7.12
C TYR A 245 -21.94 -0.01 -7.21
N ILE A 246 -20.95 -0.50 -7.93
CA ILE A 246 -19.75 0.25 -8.32
C ILE A 246 -19.73 0.36 -9.85
N GLY A 247 -19.44 1.55 -10.38
CA GLY A 247 -19.38 1.87 -11.79
C GLY A 247 -20.73 2.16 -12.46
N VAL A 248 -21.82 2.24 -11.70
CA VAL A 248 -23.14 2.60 -12.23
C VAL A 248 -24.03 3.25 -11.15
N SER A 249 -24.96 4.11 -11.57
CA SER A 249 -26.02 4.64 -10.71
C SER A 249 -26.94 3.54 -10.16
N ASP A 250 -27.65 3.86 -9.07
CA ASP A 250 -28.62 2.97 -8.39
C ASP A 250 -29.71 2.39 -9.32
N SER A 251 -30.11 3.18 -10.32
CA SER A 251 -31.14 2.81 -11.31
C SER A 251 -30.58 2.25 -12.61
N MET A 252 -29.27 2.00 -12.66
CA MET A 252 -28.57 1.38 -13.80
C MET A 252 -28.75 2.11 -15.14
N ASN A 253 -28.93 3.43 -15.11
CA ASN A 253 -29.16 4.27 -16.28
C ASN A 253 -27.97 5.16 -16.65
N PHE A 254 -26.98 5.28 -15.76
CA PHE A 254 -25.76 6.04 -15.98
C PHE A 254 -24.57 5.20 -15.53
N TYR A 255 -23.79 4.75 -16.52
CA TYR A 255 -22.60 3.95 -16.32
C TYR A 255 -21.36 4.84 -16.31
N SER A 256 -20.42 4.52 -15.44
CA SER A 256 -19.11 5.14 -15.42
C SER A 256 -18.25 4.67 -16.61
N ASN A 257 -17.39 5.54 -17.10
CA ASN A 257 -16.32 5.25 -18.05
C ASN A 257 -14.96 5.61 -17.43
N ASP A 258 -14.84 5.43 -16.12
CA ASP A 258 -13.70 5.90 -15.33
C ASP A 258 -12.98 4.74 -14.63
N LEU A 259 -11.94 5.08 -13.88
CA LEU A 259 -11.15 4.14 -13.11
C LEU A 259 -11.42 4.38 -11.61
N ILE A 260 -11.44 3.31 -10.83
CA ILE A 260 -11.55 3.34 -9.37
C ILE A 260 -10.45 2.52 -8.72
N ASP A 261 -10.03 2.97 -7.55
CA ASP A 261 -9.13 2.23 -6.66
C ASP A 261 -9.49 2.51 -5.18
N GLU A 262 -9.08 1.62 -4.26
CA GLU A 262 -9.17 1.78 -2.80
C GLU A 262 -10.55 2.23 -2.27
N LEU A 263 -11.63 1.53 -2.66
CA LEU A 263 -12.96 1.82 -2.16
C LEU A 263 -13.14 1.32 -0.73
N ARG A 264 -13.46 2.23 0.19
CA ARG A 264 -13.76 1.95 1.59
C ARG A 264 -15.13 2.48 1.96
N ILE A 265 -15.89 1.66 2.69
CA ILE A 265 -17.22 2.00 3.21
C ILE A 265 -17.18 1.86 4.72
N TRP A 266 -17.47 2.93 5.43
CA TRP A 266 -17.37 3.02 6.89
C TRP A 266 -18.75 3.20 7.53
N ASN A 267 -18.95 2.61 8.71
CA ASN A 267 -20.14 2.83 9.54
C ASN A 267 -20.01 4.06 10.47
N ASP A 268 -18.94 4.84 10.30
CA ASP A 268 -18.62 6.06 11.06
C ASP A 268 -18.42 7.28 10.14
N VAL A 269 -18.47 8.47 10.72
CA VAL A 269 -18.23 9.76 10.05
C VAL A 269 -16.75 10.13 10.14
N ARG A 270 -15.98 9.73 9.13
CA ARG A 270 -14.55 10.02 9.04
C ARG A 270 -14.33 11.53 9.07
N THR A 271 -13.43 11.98 9.93
CA THR A 271 -13.00 13.36 10.01
C THR A 271 -12.07 13.71 8.84
N GLN A 272 -11.86 15.00 8.60
CA GLN A 272 -10.95 15.43 7.54
C GLN A 272 -9.51 14.94 7.76
N THR A 273 -9.03 14.99 9.01
CA THR A 273 -7.69 14.49 9.38
C THR A 273 -7.59 12.99 9.15
N GLU A 274 -8.60 12.23 9.55
CA GLU A 274 -8.66 10.78 9.31
C GLU A 274 -8.63 10.38 7.84
N ILE A 275 -9.24 11.17 6.96
CA ILE A 275 -9.16 10.99 5.51
C ILE A 275 -7.73 11.31 5.02
N GLN A 276 -7.14 12.42 5.49
CA GLN A 276 -5.76 12.79 5.15
C GLN A 276 -4.76 11.73 5.61
N ASP A 277 -4.96 11.14 6.78
CA ASP A 277 -4.10 10.11 7.36
C ASP A 277 -4.10 8.80 6.58
N SER A 278 -5.18 8.50 5.85
CA SER A 278 -5.42 7.18 5.24
C SER A 278 -5.48 7.18 3.71
N MET A 279 -5.68 8.33 3.05
CA MET A 279 -5.93 8.35 1.60
C MET A 279 -4.75 7.88 0.76
N CYS A 280 -3.51 8.09 1.22
CA CYS A 280 -2.29 7.69 0.49
C CYS A 280 -1.65 6.39 1.02
N LYS A 281 -2.36 5.61 1.83
CA LYS A 281 -1.86 4.32 2.33
C LYS A 281 -2.94 3.24 2.32
N LYS A 282 -2.53 2.00 2.12
CA LYS A 282 -3.32 0.79 2.35
C LYS A 282 -3.56 0.62 3.85
N ILE A 283 -4.78 0.25 4.24
CA ILE A 283 -5.16 0.13 5.67
C ILE A 283 -5.42 -1.32 6.08
N ALA A 284 -5.23 -1.62 7.35
CA ALA A 284 -5.78 -2.81 7.97
C ALA A 284 -7.27 -2.53 8.29
N PRO A 285 -8.20 -3.43 7.93
CA PRO A 285 -9.57 -3.38 8.39
C PRO A 285 -9.71 -3.20 9.90
N ASP A 286 -10.63 -2.33 10.30
CA ASP A 286 -11.09 -2.22 11.68
C ASP A 286 -12.60 -2.53 11.76
N GLU A 287 -13.16 -2.53 12.97
CA GLU A 287 -14.58 -2.84 13.21
C GLU A 287 -15.57 -1.82 12.60
N SER A 288 -15.10 -0.61 12.27
CA SER A 288 -15.92 0.43 11.64
C SER A 288 -16.00 0.29 10.12
N LEU A 289 -15.12 -0.52 9.51
CA LEU A 289 -15.07 -0.75 8.08
C LEU A 289 -16.15 -1.78 7.68
N ILE A 290 -17.18 -1.31 6.96
CA ILE A 290 -18.24 -2.16 6.41
C ILE A 290 -17.68 -3.00 5.27
N ALA A 291 -17.01 -2.38 4.29
CA ALA A 291 -16.44 -3.08 3.14
C ALA A 291 -15.17 -2.39 2.66
N TYR A 292 -14.24 -3.17 2.11
CA TYR A 292 -12.97 -2.67 1.59
C TYR A 292 -12.52 -3.40 0.33
N TYR A 293 -12.39 -2.65 -0.76
CA TYR A 293 -11.99 -3.17 -2.06
C TYR A 293 -10.76 -2.41 -2.57
N ARG A 294 -9.63 -3.12 -2.70
CA ARG A 294 -8.38 -2.55 -3.26
C ARG A 294 -8.25 -2.70 -4.77
N PHE A 295 -9.15 -3.43 -5.42
CA PHE A 295 -9.11 -3.66 -6.88
C PHE A 295 -7.81 -4.28 -7.42
N ASP A 296 -7.03 -4.93 -6.55
CA ASP A 296 -5.71 -5.51 -6.82
C ASP A 296 -5.72 -6.87 -7.52
N HIS A 297 -6.86 -7.27 -8.09
CA HIS A 297 -6.97 -8.54 -8.80
C HIS A 297 -6.31 -8.43 -10.17
N LEU A 298 -5.75 -9.54 -10.65
CA LEU A 298 -5.21 -9.64 -12.01
C LEU A 298 -6.20 -10.26 -13.00
N SER A 299 -7.21 -10.96 -12.48
CA SER A 299 -8.17 -11.71 -13.27
C SER A 299 -9.39 -12.10 -12.45
N GLY A 300 -10.42 -12.59 -13.13
CA GLY A 300 -11.61 -13.16 -12.50
C GLY A 300 -12.78 -12.19 -12.42
N ASN A 301 -13.87 -12.68 -11.86
CA ASN A 301 -15.18 -12.01 -11.83
C ASN A 301 -15.72 -11.72 -10.42
N THR A 302 -14.91 -11.97 -9.39
CA THR A 302 -15.23 -11.64 -8.00
C THR A 302 -14.31 -10.52 -7.54
N LEU A 303 -14.89 -9.44 -7.02
CA LEU A 303 -14.19 -8.40 -6.30
C LEU A 303 -14.18 -8.77 -4.82
N ILE A 304 -13.05 -9.25 -4.32
CA ILE A 304 -12.91 -9.65 -2.91
C ILE A 304 -13.04 -8.41 -2.00
N ASP A 305 -13.82 -8.59 -0.93
CA ASP A 305 -13.95 -7.65 0.18
C ASP A 305 -12.96 -8.05 1.27
N LEU A 306 -12.04 -7.14 1.60
CA LEU A 306 -10.99 -7.36 2.59
C LEU A 306 -11.39 -6.96 4.00
N SER A 307 -12.57 -6.35 4.20
CA SER A 307 -13.06 -5.94 5.54
C SER A 307 -13.24 -7.12 6.49
N GLY A 308 -13.45 -8.33 5.95
CA GLY A 308 -13.79 -9.54 6.71
C GLY A 308 -15.30 -9.78 6.81
N ASN A 309 -16.13 -8.88 6.28
CA ASN A 309 -17.59 -8.98 6.31
C ASN A 309 -18.19 -9.74 5.11
N ASN A 310 -17.35 -10.18 4.16
CA ASN A 310 -17.73 -10.99 3.01
C ASN A 310 -18.71 -10.30 2.05
N HIS A 311 -18.68 -8.97 1.93
CA HIS A 311 -19.44 -8.22 0.93
C HIS A 311 -18.80 -8.30 -0.46
N HIS A 312 -18.47 -9.50 -0.94
CA HIS A 312 -17.79 -9.67 -2.22
C HIS A 312 -18.64 -9.16 -3.38
N GLY A 313 -18.03 -8.42 -4.29
CA GLY A 313 -18.65 -7.94 -5.51
C GLY A 313 -18.62 -8.97 -6.64
N THR A 314 -19.66 -8.99 -7.47
CA THR A 314 -19.65 -9.71 -8.76
C THR A 314 -19.46 -8.71 -9.90
N LEU A 315 -18.43 -8.91 -10.71
CA LEU A 315 -18.15 -8.10 -11.90
C LEU A 315 -19.08 -8.50 -13.04
N ASN A 316 -19.71 -7.51 -13.70
CA ASN A 316 -20.64 -7.71 -14.80
C ASN A 316 -20.15 -7.00 -16.06
N ASN A 317 -20.22 -7.71 -17.20
CA ASN A 317 -19.74 -7.26 -18.52
C ASN A 317 -18.24 -6.94 -18.59
N MET A 318 -17.45 -7.46 -17.65
CA MET A 318 -16.01 -7.23 -17.57
C MET A 318 -15.20 -8.43 -18.03
N THR A 319 -13.95 -8.17 -18.39
CA THR A 319 -12.92 -9.16 -18.71
C THR A 319 -11.65 -8.85 -17.92
N ASP A 320 -10.66 -9.73 -17.96
CA ASP A 320 -9.39 -9.49 -17.28
C ASP A 320 -8.67 -8.21 -17.77
N SER A 321 -9.00 -7.70 -18.96
CA SER A 321 -8.44 -6.43 -19.48
C SER A 321 -8.94 -5.17 -18.77
N ASN A 322 -9.97 -5.29 -17.93
CA ASN A 322 -10.46 -4.19 -17.09
C ASN A 322 -9.60 -3.98 -15.85
N TRP A 323 -8.81 -4.98 -15.44
CA TRP A 323 -7.77 -4.82 -14.41
C TRP A 323 -6.56 -4.15 -15.04
N ILE A 324 -6.20 -2.98 -14.54
CA ILE A 324 -5.06 -2.21 -15.04
C ILE A 324 -4.14 -1.84 -13.89
N LEU A 325 -2.87 -1.56 -14.17
CA LEU A 325 -1.99 -1.02 -13.13
C LEU A 325 -2.55 0.29 -12.61
N SER A 326 -2.66 0.40 -11.28
CA SER A 326 -3.10 1.63 -10.64
C SER A 326 -2.02 2.70 -10.80
N GLU A 327 -2.46 3.95 -10.98
CA GLU A 327 -1.57 5.11 -10.94
C GLU A 327 -1.92 6.04 -9.76
N ALA A 328 -2.74 5.56 -8.82
CA ALA A 328 -3.07 6.29 -7.59
C ALA A 328 -1.86 6.36 -6.65
N ALA A 329 -1.81 7.41 -5.83
CA ALA A 329 -0.73 7.65 -4.88
C ALA A 329 -0.96 6.81 -3.61
N LEU A 330 -0.49 5.56 -3.62
CA LEU A 330 -0.74 4.57 -2.57
C LEU A 330 0.55 3.87 -2.12
N GLY A 331 0.80 3.89 -0.80
CA GLY A 331 1.85 3.11 -0.16
C GLY A 331 1.34 2.21 0.97
N ASP A 332 2.26 1.64 1.71
CA ASP A 332 2.01 0.87 2.94
C ASP A 332 1.97 1.80 4.16
N MET A 333 2.70 2.92 4.08
CA MET A 333 2.69 3.98 5.07
C MET A 333 2.51 5.33 4.37
N SER A 334 1.98 6.33 5.07
CA SER A 334 1.93 7.70 4.60
C SER A 334 2.12 8.71 5.72
N ALA A 335 2.52 9.92 5.35
CA ALA A 335 2.59 11.10 6.21
C ALA A 335 2.16 12.32 5.40
N HIS A 336 1.67 13.36 6.07
CA HIS A 336 1.20 14.56 5.39
C HIS A 336 1.42 15.85 6.17
N ASP A 337 1.27 16.96 5.45
CA ASP A 337 1.13 18.29 6.02
C ASP A 337 0.09 19.08 5.21
N TYR A 338 -0.96 19.56 5.89
CA TYR A 338 -2.04 20.40 5.34
C TYR A 338 -2.09 21.77 6.04
N THR A 339 -1.01 22.16 6.72
CA THR A 339 -0.96 23.33 7.60
C THR A 339 -0.04 24.39 7.01
N GLY A 340 -0.61 25.33 6.28
CA GLY A 340 0.18 26.39 5.66
C GLY A 340 -0.64 27.31 4.77
N THR A 341 0.01 28.37 4.29
CA THR A 341 -0.57 29.32 3.33
C THR A 341 0.35 29.62 2.15
N ALA A 342 1.66 29.51 2.34
CA ALA A 342 2.67 29.62 1.30
C ALA A 342 3.28 28.25 1.01
N ALA A 343 3.78 28.03 -0.21
CA ALA A 343 4.40 26.76 -0.60
C ALA A 343 5.48 26.28 0.38
N SER A 344 6.31 27.20 0.90
CA SER A 344 7.38 26.91 1.85
C SER A 344 6.90 26.48 3.25
N ASP A 345 5.61 26.66 3.56
CA ASP A 345 5.05 26.23 4.85
C ASP A 345 4.85 24.71 4.87
N PHE A 346 4.70 24.09 3.70
CA PHE A 346 4.38 22.67 3.56
C PHE A 346 5.65 21.84 3.51
N SER A 347 5.85 20.99 4.52
CA SER A 347 6.95 20.04 4.55
C SER A 347 6.60 18.80 5.35
N VAL A 348 6.93 17.64 4.81
CA VAL A 348 6.61 16.35 5.41
C VAL A 348 7.79 15.41 5.21
N SER A 349 8.01 14.52 6.18
CA SER A 349 9.03 13.48 6.12
C SER A 349 8.48 12.16 6.63
N ILE A 350 8.93 11.06 6.04
CA ILE A 350 8.69 9.70 6.51
C ILE A 350 10.03 8.96 6.62
N ALA A 351 10.16 8.09 7.61
CA ALA A 351 11.35 7.25 7.81
C ALA A 351 10.99 5.79 7.57
N HIS A 352 11.92 5.03 7.00
CA HIS A 352 11.85 3.58 6.93
C HIS A 352 12.47 2.94 8.18
N ALA A 353 12.14 1.68 8.44
CA ALA A 353 12.57 0.96 9.64
C ALA A 353 14.09 0.79 9.74
N ASP A 354 14.79 0.78 8.61
CA ASP A 354 16.25 0.68 8.54
C ASP A 354 16.98 2.00 8.88
N GLY A 355 16.23 3.09 9.06
CA GLY A 355 16.71 4.37 9.57
C GLY A 355 16.87 5.47 8.52
N ASP A 356 16.73 5.14 7.23
CA ASP A 356 16.73 6.15 6.17
C ASP A 356 15.39 6.91 6.13
N ALA A 357 15.40 8.08 5.51
CA ALA A 357 14.24 8.96 5.51
C ALA A 357 14.12 9.80 4.25
N PHE A 358 12.88 10.07 3.86
CA PHE A 358 12.52 10.87 2.71
C PHE A 358 11.68 12.07 3.11
N THR A 359 12.10 13.26 2.70
CA THR A 359 11.41 14.53 2.96
C THR A 359 11.00 15.17 1.65
N ALA A 360 9.80 15.76 1.62
CA ALA A 360 9.31 16.60 0.54
C ALA A 360 8.88 17.96 1.10
N ALA A 361 9.16 19.03 0.35
CA ALA A 361 8.85 20.40 0.76
C ALA A 361 8.33 21.22 -0.44
N GLY A 362 7.36 22.10 -0.23
CA GLY A 362 6.83 22.94 -1.29
C GLY A 362 7.80 24.03 -1.75
N ASP A 363 7.98 24.16 -3.07
CA ASP A 363 8.81 25.20 -3.69
C ASP A 363 7.96 26.36 -4.22
N SER A 364 6.92 26.07 -5.02
CA SER A 364 6.07 27.09 -5.67
C SER A 364 4.69 26.55 -6.06
N GLY A 365 3.77 27.43 -6.45
CA GLY A 365 2.37 27.07 -6.74
C GLY A 365 1.47 27.21 -5.51
N ASN A 366 0.19 26.86 -5.65
CA ASN A 366 -0.78 26.91 -4.56
C ASN A 366 -0.88 25.54 -3.91
N TYR A 367 -0.83 25.50 -2.58
CA TYR A 367 -0.91 24.27 -1.79
C TYR A 367 -2.13 24.32 -0.87
N SER A 368 -2.80 23.17 -0.78
CA SER A 368 -3.70 22.84 0.31
C SER A 368 -3.10 21.75 1.20
N GLY A 369 -2.13 20.98 0.69
CA GLY A 369 -1.37 20.00 1.45
C GLY A 369 -0.30 19.30 0.62
N ILE A 370 0.50 18.47 1.28
CA ILE A 370 1.48 17.59 0.66
C ILE A 370 1.49 16.26 1.40
N GLN A 371 1.57 15.17 0.64
CA GLN A 371 1.60 13.81 1.15
C GLN A 371 2.88 13.11 0.68
N ILE A 372 3.43 12.26 1.53
CA ILE A 372 4.41 11.24 1.16
C ILE A 372 3.83 9.87 1.50
N TYR A 373 4.08 8.90 0.63
CA TYR A 373 3.84 7.50 0.91
C TYR A 373 5.12 6.67 0.73
N LEU A 374 5.20 5.57 1.46
CA LEU A 374 6.32 4.61 1.44
C LEU A 374 5.76 3.23 1.10
N VAL A 375 6.40 2.53 0.17
CA VAL A 375 6.12 1.14 -0.18
C VAL A 375 7.28 0.27 0.31
N ASN A 376 7.01 -0.65 1.21
CA ASN A 376 7.98 -1.54 1.87
C ASN A 376 8.13 -2.86 1.09
N SER A 377 8.22 -2.75 -0.24
CA SER A 377 8.41 -3.89 -1.13
C SER A 377 9.04 -3.45 -2.45
N SER A 378 9.57 -4.42 -3.19
CA SER A 378 10.18 -4.17 -4.50
C SER A 378 9.19 -3.51 -5.49
N PRO A 379 9.65 -2.51 -6.26
CA PRO A 379 8.86 -1.97 -7.36
C PRO A 379 8.42 -3.06 -8.35
N ASN A 380 7.22 -2.92 -8.91
CA ASN A 380 6.72 -3.81 -9.98
C ASN A 380 7.54 -3.72 -11.30
N LYS A 381 8.41 -2.71 -11.43
CA LYS A 381 9.34 -2.49 -12.54
C LYS A 381 10.76 -2.42 -11.98
N LEU A 382 11.57 -3.41 -12.31
CA LEU A 382 12.95 -3.53 -11.82
C LEU A 382 14.01 -3.07 -12.84
N THR A 383 13.60 -2.66 -14.04
CA THR A 383 14.54 -2.20 -15.06
C THR A 383 15.11 -0.84 -14.67
N PRO A 384 16.43 -0.73 -14.42
CA PRO A 384 17.03 0.52 -14.03
C PRO A 384 17.05 1.52 -15.21
N PRO A 385 17.09 2.84 -14.93
CA PRO A 385 17.26 3.84 -15.97
C PRO A 385 18.52 3.64 -16.80
N ALA A 386 18.54 4.16 -18.03
CA ALA A 386 19.74 4.13 -18.85
C ALA A 386 20.93 4.79 -18.13
N GLY A 387 22.05 4.07 -18.04
CA GLY A 387 23.26 4.50 -17.33
C GLY A 387 23.36 3.99 -15.90
N TYR A 388 22.30 3.42 -15.33
CA TYR A 388 22.31 2.88 -13.98
C TYR A 388 22.57 1.37 -14.03
N SER A 389 23.33 0.84 -13.06
CA SER A 389 23.60 -0.60 -12.93
C SER A 389 22.49 -1.34 -12.21
N SER A 390 21.80 -0.67 -11.28
CA SER A 390 20.68 -1.19 -10.50
C SER A 390 19.86 -0.06 -9.89
N ILE A 391 18.72 -0.42 -9.30
CA ILE A 391 17.90 0.42 -8.41
C ILE A 391 17.66 -0.32 -7.10
N ASP A 392 17.33 0.41 -6.04
CA ASP A 392 16.90 -0.16 -4.78
C ASP A 392 15.59 -0.93 -4.98
N THR A 393 15.55 -2.15 -4.45
CA THR A 393 14.44 -3.08 -4.55
C THR A 393 13.84 -3.41 -3.20
N ASP A 394 14.32 -2.81 -2.11
CA ASP A 394 13.77 -3.02 -0.78
C ASP A 394 12.51 -2.18 -0.57
N HIS A 395 12.60 -0.88 -0.87
CA HIS A 395 11.49 0.05 -0.72
C HIS A 395 11.62 1.24 -1.68
N TYR A 396 10.56 2.04 -1.77
CA TYR A 396 10.57 3.30 -2.50
C TYR A 396 9.53 4.28 -1.95
N TYR A 397 9.69 5.56 -2.26
CA TYR A 397 8.87 6.65 -1.74
C TYR A 397 8.06 7.29 -2.87
N GLY A 398 6.90 7.86 -2.56
CA GLY A 398 6.13 8.68 -3.49
C GLY A 398 5.65 9.97 -2.86
N VAL A 399 5.48 11.01 -3.67
CA VAL A 399 5.01 12.33 -3.24
C VAL A 399 3.72 12.67 -3.98
N TYR A 400 2.70 13.09 -3.23
CA TYR A 400 1.43 13.57 -3.76
C TYR A 400 1.14 14.99 -3.26
N PRO A 401 1.49 16.03 -4.04
CA PRO A 401 1.17 17.41 -3.67
C PRO A 401 -0.29 17.73 -3.98
N VAL A 402 -0.97 18.41 -3.07
CA VAL A 402 -2.38 18.80 -3.20
C VAL A 402 -2.48 20.30 -3.41
N GLY A 403 -3.03 20.71 -4.56
CA GLY A 403 -3.25 22.11 -4.88
C GLY A 403 -3.24 22.40 -6.37
N GLU A 404 -2.96 23.66 -6.74
CA GLU A 404 -2.94 24.10 -8.14
C GLU A 404 -1.51 24.35 -8.61
N LEU A 405 -1.07 23.55 -9.58
CA LEU A 405 0.28 23.60 -10.15
C LEU A 405 1.42 23.65 -9.11
N PRO A 406 1.38 22.83 -8.03
CA PRO A 406 2.47 22.80 -7.05
C PRO A 406 3.79 22.32 -7.68
N THR A 407 4.91 22.87 -7.25
CA THR A 407 6.24 22.29 -7.47
C THR A 407 6.92 22.08 -6.15
N TYR A 408 7.61 20.96 -5.96
CA TYR A 408 8.24 20.61 -4.70
C TYR A 408 9.71 20.23 -4.87
N SER A 409 10.41 20.21 -3.73
CA SER A 409 11.73 19.66 -3.57
C SER A 409 11.69 18.40 -2.71
N ILE A 410 12.71 17.57 -2.86
CA ILE A 410 12.93 16.35 -2.09
C ILE A 410 14.32 16.34 -1.48
N ALA A 411 14.43 15.67 -0.33
CA ALA A 411 15.68 15.29 0.29
C ALA A 411 15.57 13.83 0.76
N TYR A 412 16.44 12.96 0.24
CA TYR A 412 16.58 11.59 0.70
C TYR A 412 17.83 11.53 1.60
N ASN A 413 17.66 11.24 2.89
CA ASN A 413 18.73 10.83 3.79
C ASN A 413 18.88 9.30 3.78
N TYR A 414 19.95 8.79 3.17
CA TYR A 414 20.15 7.35 2.97
C TYR A 414 20.91 6.65 4.11
N SER A 415 21.00 7.29 5.28
CA SER A 415 21.64 6.68 6.45
C SER A 415 20.86 5.45 6.92
N GLY A 416 21.53 4.30 7.00
CA GLY A 416 20.89 3.04 7.43
C GLY A 416 20.40 2.16 6.27
N ASN A 417 20.10 2.75 5.11
CA ASN A 417 19.75 2.00 3.92
C ASN A 417 20.95 1.15 3.45
N THR A 418 20.77 -0.17 3.38
CA THR A 418 21.85 -1.12 3.05
C THR A 418 22.24 -1.10 1.58
N TYR A 419 21.32 -0.75 0.67
CA TYR A 419 21.58 -0.59 -0.76
C TYR A 419 22.54 0.59 -1.03
N ALA A 420 22.49 1.63 -0.20
CA ALA A 420 23.34 2.81 -0.34
C ALA A 420 24.84 2.48 -0.30
N GLY A 421 25.26 1.47 0.48
CA GLY A 421 26.65 1.06 0.61
C GLY A 421 27.54 2.19 1.15
N ASP A 422 28.65 2.49 0.46
CA ASP A 422 29.52 3.64 0.81
C ASP A 422 28.98 4.99 0.30
N GLY A 423 27.91 4.95 -0.48
CA GLY A 423 27.22 6.13 -1.00
C GLY A 423 28.07 6.97 -1.95
N THR A 424 29.01 6.41 -2.72
CA THR A 424 29.84 7.18 -3.68
C THR A 424 29.32 7.19 -5.11
N ASP A 425 28.41 6.28 -5.42
CA ASP A 425 27.89 5.93 -6.75
C ASP A 425 26.36 6.10 -6.84
N LEU A 426 25.76 6.84 -5.92
CA LEU A 426 24.32 6.98 -5.82
C LEU A 426 23.77 8.12 -6.69
N GLN A 427 22.64 7.85 -7.32
CA GLN A 427 21.81 8.86 -7.96
C GLN A 427 20.34 8.50 -7.79
N MET A 428 19.48 9.50 -7.64
CA MET A 428 18.03 9.27 -7.57
C MET A 428 17.50 8.75 -8.91
N ALA A 429 16.52 7.85 -8.85
CA ALA A 429 15.64 7.51 -9.97
C ALA A 429 14.21 7.92 -9.62
N TYR A 430 13.41 8.21 -10.64
CA TYR A 430 12.00 8.55 -10.47
C TYR A 430 11.12 7.99 -11.58
N ARG A 431 9.83 7.84 -11.29
CA ARG A 431 8.78 7.57 -12.28
C ARG A 431 7.53 8.35 -11.93
N VAL A 432 6.64 8.54 -12.89
CA VAL A 432 5.38 9.29 -12.66
C VAL A 432 4.43 8.49 -11.76
N ASN A 433 4.37 7.17 -11.92
CA ASN A 433 3.50 6.29 -11.14
C ASN A 433 3.88 4.83 -11.36
N ASN A 434 3.14 3.92 -10.73
CA ASN A 434 3.36 2.48 -10.78
C ASN A 434 3.21 1.85 -12.19
N ALA A 435 2.61 2.54 -13.16
CA ALA A 435 2.55 2.10 -14.56
C ALA A 435 3.76 2.55 -15.40
N GLY A 436 4.55 3.52 -14.91
CA GLY A 436 5.69 4.11 -15.62
C GLY A 436 7.01 3.36 -15.44
N ASP A 437 7.94 3.58 -16.37
CA ASP A 437 9.32 3.12 -16.27
C ASP A 437 10.18 4.11 -15.47
N TRP A 438 11.21 3.59 -14.80
CA TRP A 438 12.17 4.41 -14.06
C TRP A 438 13.03 5.26 -15.00
N THR A 439 13.19 6.53 -14.63
CA THR A 439 14.01 7.54 -15.31
C THR A 439 15.07 8.06 -14.34
N GLY A 440 16.27 8.34 -14.85
CA GLY A 440 17.35 8.91 -14.03
C GLY A 440 17.03 10.36 -13.64
N MET A 441 17.33 10.73 -12.40
CA MET A 441 17.13 12.08 -11.89
C MET A 441 18.47 12.74 -11.58
N ASP A 442 18.73 13.91 -12.15
CA ASP A 442 19.90 14.73 -11.82
C ASP A 442 19.73 15.38 -10.44
N SER A 443 19.90 14.58 -9.38
CA SER A 443 19.94 14.97 -7.97
C SER A 443 21.33 15.48 -7.58
N THR A 444 21.39 16.42 -6.64
CA THR A 444 22.65 16.85 -6.02
C THR A 444 22.99 15.91 -4.87
N HIS A 445 24.22 15.40 -4.85
CA HIS A 445 24.69 14.42 -3.86
C HIS A 445 25.61 15.07 -2.83
N HIS A 446 25.21 14.99 -1.57
CA HIS A 446 25.90 15.50 -0.40
C HIS A 446 26.43 14.32 0.42
N ILE A 447 27.61 13.81 0.06
CA ILE A 447 28.20 12.59 0.65
C ILE A 447 28.44 12.75 2.16
N SER A 448 28.91 13.93 2.60
CA SER A 448 29.18 14.22 4.02
C SER A 448 27.93 14.25 4.89
N GLU A 449 26.79 14.59 4.30
CA GLU A 449 25.49 14.70 4.94
C GLU A 449 24.60 13.49 4.64
N THR A 450 25.15 12.45 4.00
CA THR A 450 24.44 11.22 3.59
C THR A 450 23.10 11.51 2.90
N SER A 451 23.08 12.49 1.98
CA SER A 451 21.84 12.93 1.35
C SER A 451 21.89 13.20 -0.15
N LEU A 452 20.75 13.01 -0.80
CA LEU A 452 20.48 13.36 -2.19
C LEU A 452 19.30 14.33 -2.25
N VAL A 453 19.45 15.45 -2.97
CA VAL A 453 18.43 16.51 -3.02
C VAL A 453 18.08 16.91 -4.45
N LYS A 454 16.82 17.27 -4.67
CA LYS A 454 16.33 17.83 -5.95
C LYS A 454 15.22 18.84 -5.70
N SER A 455 15.20 19.94 -6.44
CA SER A 455 14.14 20.95 -6.41
C SER A 455 13.47 21.14 -7.78
N GLY A 456 12.34 21.84 -7.79
CA GLY A 456 11.59 22.19 -8.99
C GLY A 456 10.89 21.00 -9.65
N ILE A 457 10.51 19.99 -8.86
CA ILE A 457 9.78 18.81 -9.35
C ILE A 457 8.32 19.19 -9.56
N SER A 458 7.76 18.82 -10.71
CA SER A 458 6.40 19.20 -11.11
C SER A 458 5.29 18.49 -10.33
N ALA A 459 4.10 19.08 -10.35
CA ALA A 459 2.88 18.73 -9.59
C ALA A 459 2.30 17.33 -9.75
N LEU A 460 2.79 16.52 -10.69
CA LEU A 460 2.29 15.15 -10.78
C LEU A 460 2.75 14.37 -9.54
N SER A 461 1.96 13.37 -9.14
CA SER A 461 2.50 12.32 -8.29
C SER A 461 3.76 11.79 -8.94
N HIS A 462 4.80 11.56 -8.15
CA HIS A 462 5.99 10.86 -8.60
C HIS A 462 6.44 9.88 -7.52
N GLU A 463 7.06 8.80 -7.96
CA GLU A 463 7.73 7.81 -7.12
C GLU A 463 9.23 7.90 -7.32
N PHE A 464 9.99 7.57 -6.28
CA PHE A 464 11.42 7.81 -6.14
C PHE A 464 12.09 6.62 -5.49
N THR A 465 13.24 6.21 -6.04
CA THR A 465 14.09 5.17 -5.47
C THR A 465 15.57 5.54 -5.63
N LEU A 466 16.45 4.92 -4.85
CA LEU A 466 17.89 5.03 -5.06
C LEU A 466 18.32 4.21 -6.27
N GLY A 467 19.36 4.67 -6.96
CA GLY A 467 20.00 3.95 -8.06
C GLY A 467 21.51 4.03 -7.99
N LYS A 468 22.17 3.02 -8.54
CA LYS A 468 23.62 2.94 -8.67
C LYS A 468 24.03 3.42 -10.06
N ASN A 469 24.74 4.52 -10.13
CA ASN A 469 25.31 5.09 -11.35
C ASN A 469 26.83 4.81 -11.38
N ASP A 470 27.17 3.53 -11.54
CA ASP A 470 28.56 3.12 -11.72
C ASP A 470 29.14 3.75 -12.98
N ALA A 471 30.21 4.53 -12.84
CA ALA A 471 30.96 4.99 -14.00
C ALA A 471 31.39 3.77 -14.83
N PRO A 472 31.26 3.79 -16.17
CA PRO A 472 31.68 2.67 -16.99
C PRO A 472 33.16 2.38 -16.74
N THR A 473 33.44 1.21 -16.19
CA THR A 473 34.82 0.75 -16.05
C THR A 473 35.36 0.50 -17.46
N ILE A 474 36.18 1.43 -17.96
CA ILE A 474 37.09 1.10 -19.06
C ILE A 474 38.01 0.05 -18.47
N ALA A 475 37.77 -1.21 -18.79
CA ALA A 475 38.72 -2.28 -18.50
C ALA A 475 40.05 -1.86 -19.13
N THR A 476 40.97 -1.32 -18.33
CA THR A 476 42.32 -1.08 -18.78
C THR A 476 42.87 -2.45 -19.13
N LEU A 477 43.01 -2.72 -20.43
CA LEU A 477 43.71 -3.85 -21.02
C LEU A 477 45.22 -3.77 -20.69
N PHE A 478 45.56 -3.57 -19.42
CA PHE A 478 46.91 -3.54 -18.90
C PHE A 478 47.32 -4.92 -18.36
N ASP A 479 46.95 -6.00 -19.08
CA ASP A 479 47.72 -7.24 -18.97
C ASP A 479 47.63 -8.21 -20.16
N GLN A 480 47.09 -7.78 -21.31
CA GLN A 480 47.15 -8.59 -22.54
C GLN A 480 48.31 -8.22 -23.48
N PHE A 481 49.03 -7.13 -23.21
CA PHE A 481 50.24 -6.77 -23.95
C PHE A 481 51.52 -7.41 -23.39
N THR A 482 51.54 -7.80 -22.12
CA THR A 482 52.70 -8.47 -21.50
C THR A 482 52.81 -9.95 -21.90
N GLN A 483 51.70 -10.63 -22.19
CA GLN A 483 51.71 -12.03 -22.69
C GLN A 483 51.92 -12.17 -24.20
N LYS A 484 51.67 -11.13 -25.01
CA LYS A 484 51.82 -11.20 -26.48
C LYS A 484 53.22 -10.84 -27.00
N ILE A 485 54.06 -10.18 -26.21
CA ILE A 485 55.43 -9.79 -26.63
C ILE A 485 56.49 -10.85 -26.25
N GLN A 486 56.17 -11.82 -25.39
CA GLN A 486 57.06 -12.97 -25.10
C GLN A 486 56.89 -14.18 -26.03
N ARG A 487 55.98 -14.14 -27.01
CA ARG A 487 55.75 -15.25 -27.97
C ARG A 487 56.09 -14.92 -29.43
N PRO A 488 57.28 -14.34 -29.72
CA PRO A 488 57.98 -14.77 -30.93
C PRO A 488 59.48 -15.06 -30.77
N ILE A 489 60.06 -15.09 -29.56
CA ILE A 489 61.51 -15.39 -29.41
C ILE A 489 61.80 -16.90 -29.28
N GLN A 490 60.83 -17.72 -28.86
CA GLN A 490 61.02 -19.19 -28.78
C GLN A 490 60.68 -19.95 -30.08
N SER A 491 59.93 -19.35 -31.01
CA SER A 491 59.62 -19.99 -32.30
C SER A 491 60.65 -19.72 -33.40
N LEU A 492 61.51 -18.70 -33.26
CA LEU A 492 62.57 -18.40 -34.23
C LEU A 492 63.85 -19.25 -34.05
N LEU A 493 64.04 -19.88 -32.88
CA LEU A 493 65.16 -20.81 -32.62
C LEU A 493 64.87 -22.28 -33.01
N GLN A 494 63.60 -22.66 -33.22
CA GLN A 494 63.23 -24.00 -33.69
C GLN A 494 63.18 -24.14 -35.22
N TRP A 495 63.15 -23.04 -35.97
CA TRP A 495 63.17 -23.06 -37.45
C TRP A 495 64.57 -22.99 -38.07
N GLN A 496 65.61 -22.60 -37.31
CA GLN A 496 67.01 -22.67 -37.79
C GLN A 496 67.67 -24.06 -37.62
N ILE A 497 67.09 -24.96 -36.82
CA ILE A 497 67.64 -26.32 -36.63
C ILE A 497 67.02 -27.33 -37.62
N LEU A 498 65.82 -27.07 -38.15
CA LEU A 498 65.16 -27.99 -39.09
C LEU A 498 65.60 -27.83 -40.56
N ILE A 499 66.23 -26.70 -40.92
CA ILE A 499 66.73 -26.44 -42.29
C ILE A 499 68.16 -26.97 -42.51
N MET A 500 68.92 -27.27 -41.45
CA MET A 500 70.25 -27.90 -41.56
C MET A 500 70.23 -29.44 -41.63
N MET A 501 69.07 -30.10 -41.59
CA MET A 501 68.96 -31.58 -41.72
C MET A 501 68.44 -32.06 -43.08
N TYR A 502 68.26 -31.18 -44.08
CA TYR A 502 67.89 -31.53 -45.46
C TYR A 502 68.90 -31.06 -46.51
N SER A 503 70.18 -30.98 -46.14
CA SER A 503 71.29 -30.88 -47.11
C SER A 503 72.49 -31.67 -46.61
N LEU A 504 72.44 -33.01 -46.78
CA LEU A 504 73.55 -33.92 -46.98
C LEU A 504 73.04 -35.23 -47.59
#